data_AF-Q72DW2-F1
#
_entry.id   AF-Q72DW2-F1
#
_cell.length_a   1.000
_cell.length_b   1.000
_cell.length_c   1.000
_cell.angle_alpha   90.00
_cell.angle_beta   90.00
_cell.angle_gamma   90.00
#
_symmetry.space_group_name_H-M   'P 1'
#
loop_
_entity.id
_entity.type
_entity.pdbx_description
1 polymer ?
#
loop_
_entity_poly.entity_id
_entity_poly.type
_entity_poly.pdbx_seq_one_letter_code
_entity_poly.pdbx_strand_id
1 'polypeptide(L)'
;MQRFHAICGMAVLLTLLAVPGVSHAFLGFFEHPYKVVFDTVPALADDNVYMADGSIGTITNKERRGEGVVLTLDIRKEHTGVMRDTTVFVVQDGRLVHAALSEGGTALPEGSNVLGFTDTLQLNLFRARLVMQDIGSILRKSADDIAKKLDTFKQ
;
A
#
# COMPACT_ATOMS: atom_id res chain seq x y z
N MET A 1 13.93 62.66 -47.61
CA MET A 1 15.04 61.83 -47.08
C MET A 1 14.69 61.44 -45.64
N GLN A 2 15.22 60.30 -45.15
CA GLN A 2 14.95 59.58 -43.88
C GLN A 2 13.83 58.54 -44.01
N ARG A 3 14.13 57.25 -44.24
CA ARG A 3 14.89 56.20 -43.49
C ARG A 3 13.92 55.29 -42.72
N PHE A 4 13.75 54.09 -43.27
CA PHE A 4 13.30 52.86 -42.61
C PHE A 4 14.03 52.64 -41.28
N HIS A 5 13.33 52.06 -40.29
CA HIS A 5 13.72 51.13 -39.20
C HIS A 5 12.45 50.99 -38.33
N ALA A 6 12.04 49.89 -37.72
CA ALA A 6 12.42 48.49 -37.74
C ALA A 6 11.25 47.74 -37.03
N ILE A 7 11.13 46.47 -37.34
CA ILE A 7 10.13 45.50 -36.86
C ILE A 7 10.27 45.28 -35.34
N CYS A 8 9.17 45.33 -34.58
CA CYS A 8 8.93 44.67 -33.28
C CYS A 8 7.51 45.02 -32.83
N GLY A 9 6.63 44.13 -32.39
CA GLY A 9 6.75 42.72 -32.13
C GLY A 9 5.35 42.10 -31.97
N MET A 10 5.36 40.78 -32.19
CA MET A 10 4.37 39.75 -31.84
C MET A 10 3.21 40.16 -30.92
N ALA A 11 1.96 40.03 -31.38
CA ALA A 11 1.19 38.77 -31.44
C ALA A 11 0.69 38.29 -30.04
N VAL A 12 -0.52 38.77 -29.71
CA VAL A 12 -1.72 37.96 -29.39
C VAL A 12 -1.53 36.77 -28.43
N LEU A 13 -2.07 36.98 -27.21
CA LEU A 13 -3.00 36.10 -26.48
C LEU A 13 -2.51 34.72 -26.01
N LEU A 14 -2.38 34.56 -24.70
CA LEU A 14 -2.75 33.32 -23.98
C LEU A 14 -2.93 33.61 -22.48
N THR A 15 -4.15 34.04 -22.14
CA THR A 15 -4.70 33.91 -20.78
C THR A 15 -5.00 32.43 -20.55
N LEU A 16 -4.17 31.72 -19.78
CA LEU A 16 -4.54 30.44 -19.19
C LEU A 16 -4.51 30.54 -17.67
N LEU A 17 -5.69 30.33 -17.11
CA LEU A 17 -6.00 30.18 -15.71
C LEU A 17 -5.05 29.18 -15.03
N ALA A 18 -4.14 29.69 -14.20
CA ALA A 18 -3.50 28.86 -13.18
C ALA A 18 -4.52 28.64 -12.06
N VAL A 19 -5.28 27.55 -12.18
CA VAL A 19 -6.12 27.01 -11.12
C VAL A 19 -5.21 26.68 -9.92
N PRO A 20 -5.43 27.25 -8.72
CA PRO A 20 -4.75 26.81 -7.52
C PRO A 20 -5.53 25.61 -6.97
N GLY A 21 -5.11 24.39 -7.29
CA GLY A 21 -5.74 23.21 -6.73
C GLY A 21 -5.24 21.90 -7.31
N VAL A 22 -4.60 21.11 -6.43
CA VAL A 22 -4.35 19.65 -6.49
C VAL A 22 -3.49 19.19 -7.69
N SER A 23 -2.35 18.53 -7.55
CA SER A 23 -1.80 17.76 -6.45
C SER A 23 -0.29 17.87 -6.55
N HIS A 24 0.40 17.98 -5.41
CA HIS A 24 1.83 17.69 -5.36
C HIS A 24 1.99 16.27 -5.89
N ALA A 25 2.55 16.14 -7.09
CA ALA A 25 3.10 14.88 -7.55
C ALA A 25 4.15 14.49 -6.50
N PHE A 26 3.78 13.55 -5.63
CA PHE A 26 4.68 12.87 -4.71
C PHE A 26 5.63 12.00 -5.55
N LEU A 27 6.56 12.67 -6.25
CA LEU A 27 7.75 12.07 -6.84
C LEU A 27 8.78 11.98 -5.70
N GLY A 28 8.57 11.03 -4.80
CA GLY A 28 9.47 10.80 -3.68
C GLY A 28 9.52 9.32 -3.35
N PHE A 29 10.58 8.66 -3.81
CA PHE A 29 11.22 7.46 -3.23
C PHE A 29 10.29 6.48 -2.49
N PHE A 30 9.53 5.69 -3.24
CA PHE A 30 8.91 4.47 -2.70
C PHE A 30 9.73 3.28 -3.19
N GLU A 31 10.76 2.92 -2.42
CA GLU A 31 11.79 1.95 -2.84
C GLU A 31 11.36 0.50 -2.57
N HIS A 32 10.42 0.25 -1.64
CA HIS A 32 10.15 -1.10 -1.12
C HIS A 32 8.64 -1.43 -1.03
N PRO A 33 7.94 -1.61 -2.17
CA PRO A 33 6.50 -1.78 -2.17
C PRO A 33 6.09 -3.18 -1.69
N TYR A 34 5.28 -3.28 -0.64
CA TYR A 34 4.62 -4.53 -0.24
C TYR A 34 3.13 -4.47 -0.57
N LYS A 35 2.49 -5.61 -0.87
CA LYS A 35 1.06 -5.66 -1.20
C LYS A 35 0.29 -6.35 -0.09
N VAL A 36 -0.57 -5.63 0.61
CA VAL A 36 -1.46 -6.23 1.61
C VAL A 36 -2.80 -6.52 0.97
N VAL A 37 -3.23 -7.77 1.06
CA VAL A 37 -4.45 -8.26 0.44
C VAL A 37 -5.50 -8.51 1.50
N PHE A 38 -6.69 -7.93 1.30
CA PHE A 38 -7.86 -8.16 2.12
C PHE A 38 -8.97 -8.79 1.27
N ASP A 39 -9.70 -9.73 1.87
CA ASP A 39 -10.90 -10.32 1.28
C ASP A 39 -12.09 -9.35 1.26
N THR A 40 -12.06 -8.35 2.12
CA THR A 40 -13.07 -7.31 2.33
C THR A 40 -12.40 -5.95 2.50
N VAL A 41 -13.11 -4.87 2.16
CA VAL A 41 -12.53 -3.52 2.28
C VAL A 41 -12.38 -3.12 3.76
N PRO A 42 -11.16 -2.87 4.28
CA PRO A 42 -10.93 -2.46 5.65
C PRO A 42 -11.42 -1.02 5.89
N ALA A 43 -11.95 -0.77 7.09
CA ALA A 43 -12.26 0.57 7.56
C ALA A 43 -11.00 1.21 8.16
N LEU A 44 -10.33 2.07 7.38
CA LEU A 44 -9.12 2.78 7.79
C LEU A 44 -9.42 4.26 8.06
N ALA A 45 -8.88 4.80 9.16
CA ALA A 45 -9.03 6.19 9.57
C ALA A 45 -8.00 7.11 8.87
N ASP A 46 -6.85 6.57 8.50
CA ASP A 46 -5.79 7.28 7.78
C ASP A 46 -4.99 6.33 6.87
N ASP A 47 -4.00 6.88 6.17
CA ASP A 47 -3.17 6.15 5.22
C ASP A 47 -1.83 5.67 5.81
N ASN A 48 -1.61 5.79 7.12
CA ASN A 48 -0.37 5.36 7.74
C ASN A 48 -0.39 3.84 8.06
N VAL A 49 0.81 3.26 8.05
CA VAL A 49 1.08 1.91 8.52
C VAL A 49 1.77 2.01 9.87
N TYR A 50 1.36 1.23 10.86
CA TYR A 50 1.81 1.35 12.25
C TYR A 50 2.50 0.09 12.77
N MET A 51 3.37 0.28 13.76
CA MET A 51 3.88 -0.71 14.69
C MET A 51 3.76 -0.13 16.12
N ALA A 52 4.05 -0.92 17.15
CA ALA A 52 3.83 -0.54 18.56
C ALA A 52 4.44 0.81 18.97
N ASP A 53 5.51 1.25 18.30
CA ASP A 53 6.30 2.45 18.56
C ASP A 53 5.98 3.64 17.63
N GLY A 54 5.13 3.47 16.61
CA GLY A 54 4.73 4.56 15.73
C GLY A 54 4.36 4.13 14.32
N SER A 55 4.16 5.11 13.43
CA SER A 55 4.02 4.84 12.00
C SER A 55 5.34 4.27 11.48
N ILE A 56 5.32 3.23 10.64
CA ILE A 56 6.48 2.60 9.97
C ILE A 56 6.46 2.79 8.44
N GLY A 57 5.41 3.39 7.90
CA GLY A 57 5.19 3.50 6.46
C GLY A 57 3.86 4.15 6.12
N THR A 58 3.53 4.14 4.83
CA THR A 58 2.30 4.72 4.29
C THR A 58 1.66 3.82 3.23
N ILE A 59 0.36 3.94 3.05
CA ILE A 59 -0.41 3.31 1.99
C ILE A 59 -0.32 4.22 0.77
N THR A 60 0.35 3.76 -0.28
CA THR A 60 0.56 4.54 -1.52
C THR A 60 -0.50 4.27 -2.58
N ASN A 61 -1.19 3.13 -2.50
CA ASN A 61 -2.27 2.77 -3.42
C ASN A 61 -3.32 1.91 -2.73
N LYS A 62 -4.59 2.11 -3.09
CA LYS A 62 -5.75 1.32 -2.66
C LYS A 62 -6.50 0.83 -3.90
N GLU A 63 -6.25 -0.40 -4.31
CA GLU A 63 -6.88 -1.01 -5.48
C GLU A 63 -8.03 -1.93 -5.06
N ARG A 64 -9.28 -1.47 -5.19
CA ARG A 64 -10.47 -2.32 -4.97
C ARG A 64 -10.59 -3.33 -6.11
N ARG A 65 -10.82 -4.61 -5.78
CA ARG A 65 -11.01 -5.70 -6.74
C ARG A 65 -12.19 -6.57 -6.29
N GLY A 66 -13.35 -6.43 -6.94
CA GLY A 66 -14.58 -7.09 -6.48
C GLY A 66 -14.93 -6.67 -5.04
N GLU A 67 -15.11 -7.64 -4.15
CA GLU A 67 -15.43 -7.43 -2.72
C GLU A 67 -14.20 -7.08 -1.85
N GLY A 68 -12.99 -7.36 -2.35
CA GLY A 68 -11.74 -7.16 -1.62
C GLY A 68 -10.96 -5.92 -2.05
N VAL A 69 -9.78 -5.75 -1.44
CA VAL A 69 -8.85 -4.67 -1.76
C VAL A 69 -7.40 -5.14 -1.66
N VAL A 70 -6.55 -4.59 -2.54
CA VAL A 70 -5.10 -4.68 -2.44
C VAL A 70 -4.55 -3.31 -2.07
N LEU A 71 -3.85 -3.22 -0.95
CA LEU A 71 -3.15 -2.01 -0.51
C LEU A 71 -1.67 -2.13 -0.88
N THR A 72 -1.13 -1.15 -1.58
CA THR A 72 0.33 -1.03 -1.74
C THR A 72 0.87 -0.21 -0.59
N LEU A 73 1.81 -0.79 0.17
CA LEU A 73 2.48 -0.15 1.27
C LEU A 73 3.89 0.24 0.85
N ASP A 74 4.30 1.44 1.21
CA ASP A 74 5.71 1.80 1.28
C ASP A 74 6.16 1.79 2.74
N ILE A 75 7.09 0.89 3.06
CA ILE A 75 7.65 0.72 4.40
C ILE A 75 9.00 1.41 4.42
N ARG A 76 9.22 2.28 5.42
CA ARG A 76 10.49 3.00 5.52
C ARG A 76 11.64 2.01 5.69
N LYS A 77 12.77 2.34 5.08
CA LYS A 77 13.94 1.45 4.94
C LYS A 77 14.41 0.86 6.27
N GLU A 78 14.44 1.68 7.32
CA GLU A 78 14.82 1.28 8.68
C GLU A 78 13.89 0.22 9.31
N HIS A 79 12.67 0.06 8.80
CA HIS A 79 11.68 -0.93 9.25
C HIS A 79 11.54 -2.13 8.31
N THR A 80 12.24 -2.18 7.17
CA THR A 80 12.15 -3.33 6.23
C THR A 80 12.53 -4.67 6.89
N GLY A 81 13.38 -4.67 7.91
CA GLY A 81 13.77 -5.86 8.67
C GLY A 81 12.61 -6.55 9.42
N VAL A 82 11.49 -5.86 9.65
CA VAL A 82 10.29 -6.45 10.27
C VAL A 82 9.36 -7.12 9.26
N MET A 83 9.65 -6.99 7.96
CA MET A 83 8.90 -7.62 6.87
C MET A 83 9.43 -9.03 6.63
N ARG A 84 8.72 -10.01 7.16
CA ARG A 84 9.06 -11.43 7.12
C ARG A 84 7.91 -12.25 6.54
N ASP A 85 8.18 -13.49 6.17
CA ASP A 85 7.17 -14.46 5.71
C ASP A 85 6.08 -14.78 6.76
N THR A 86 6.27 -14.35 7.99
CA THR A 86 5.33 -14.48 9.12
C THR A 86 4.59 -13.18 9.43
N THR A 87 4.85 -12.12 8.65
CA THR A 87 4.19 -10.81 8.77
C THR A 87 2.77 -10.88 8.25
N VAL A 88 1.89 -10.21 8.99
CA VAL A 88 0.50 -9.93 8.60
C VAL A 88 0.18 -8.49 8.99
N PHE A 89 -0.89 -7.95 8.42
CA PHE A 89 -1.43 -6.67 8.88
C PHE A 89 -2.84 -6.85 9.42
N VAL A 90 -3.16 -6.08 10.44
CA VAL A 90 -4.47 -6.12 11.08
C VAL A 90 -4.97 -4.71 11.30
N VAL A 91 -6.26 -4.50 11.07
CA VAL A 91 -6.89 -3.23 11.41
C VAL A 91 -7.22 -3.21 12.89
N GLN A 92 -6.72 -2.20 13.61
CA GLN A 92 -7.00 -1.97 15.02
C GLN A 92 -7.34 -0.50 15.21
N ASP A 93 -8.53 -0.21 15.74
CA ASP A 93 -9.00 1.16 15.96
C ASP A 93 -8.88 2.07 14.72
N GLY A 94 -9.18 1.51 13.55
CA GLY A 94 -9.07 2.18 12.25
C GLY A 94 -7.64 2.34 11.71
N ARG A 95 -6.63 1.79 12.38
CA ARG A 95 -5.23 1.85 11.95
C ARG A 95 -4.77 0.54 11.34
N LEU A 96 -3.95 0.60 10.30
CA LEU A 96 -3.31 -0.58 9.73
C LEU A 96 -2.04 -0.90 10.54
N VAL A 97 -2.09 -1.96 11.34
CA VAL A 97 -1.03 -2.32 12.30
C VAL A 97 -0.30 -3.57 11.84
N HIS A 98 1.03 -3.51 11.83
CA HIS A 98 1.92 -4.65 11.64
C HIS A 98 1.74 -5.65 12.78
N ALA A 99 1.66 -6.93 12.43
CA ALA A 99 1.73 -8.02 13.38
C ALA A 99 2.58 -9.16 12.83
N ALA A 100 3.19 -9.92 13.74
CA ALA A 100 3.87 -11.16 13.40
C ALA A 100 3.09 -12.36 13.96
N LEU A 101 3.05 -13.45 13.22
CA LEU A 101 2.49 -14.72 13.69
C LEU A 101 3.50 -15.57 14.46
N SER A 102 4.78 -15.31 14.29
CA SER A 102 5.88 -15.90 15.07
C SER A 102 7.05 -14.93 15.16
N GLU A 103 7.89 -15.07 16.18
CA GLU A 103 9.08 -14.20 16.37
C GLU A 103 10.18 -14.44 15.32
N GLY A 104 10.14 -15.58 14.64
CA GLY A 104 11.03 -15.91 13.52
C GLY A 104 10.39 -15.73 12.15
N GLY A 105 11.19 -15.98 11.11
CA GLY A 105 10.75 -15.95 9.71
C GLY A 105 11.90 -15.63 8.77
N THR A 106 11.73 -15.91 7.48
CA THR A 106 12.67 -15.43 6.45
C THR A 106 12.29 -14.03 5.99
N ALA A 107 13.27 -13.27 5.50
CA ALA A 107 13.00 -11.93 4.97
C ALA A 107 11.99 -12.02 3.82
N LEU A 108 10.96 -11.19 3.86
CA LEU A 108 9.95 -11.16 2.82
C LEU A 108 10.46 -10.32 1.64
N PRO A 109 10.52 -10.88 0.42
CA PRO A 109 10.90 -10.10 -0.76
C PRO A 109 9.91 -8.97 -1.02
N GLU A 110 10.40 -7.85 -1.52
CA GLU A 110 9.56 -6.75 -1.99
C GLU A 110 8.61 -7.20 -3.11
N GLY A 111 7.46 -6.55 -3.20
CA GLY A 111 6.38 -6.89 -4.12
C GLY A 111 5.54 -8.10 -3.69
N SER A 112 5.93 -8.80 -2.62
CA SER A 112 5.18 -9.96 -2.10
C SER A 112 3.81 -9.56 -1.58
N ASN A 113 2.86 -10.49 -1.70
CA ASN A 113 1.56 -10.39 -1.07
C ASN A 113 1.66 -10.76 0.41
N VAL A 114 1.01 -9.95 1.25
CA VAL A 114 0.91 -10.10 2.70
C VAL A 114 -0.56 -10.15 3.07
N LEU A 115 -0.92 -11.03 4.00
CA LEU A 115 -2.30 -11.17 4.41
C LEU A 115 -2.73 -10.01 5.33
N GLY A 116 -3.86 -9.41 5.01
CA GLY A 116 -4.54 -8.40 5.81
C GLY A 116 -5.77 -8.96 6.52
N PHE A 117 -6.00 -8.55 7.77
CA PHE A 117 -7.19 -8.87 8.55
C PHE A 117 -7.93 -7.58 8.91
N THR A 118 -9.25 -7.56 8.76
CA THR A 118 -10.05 -6.36 9.05
C THR A 118 -10.31 -6.16 10.55
N ASP A 119 -9.97 -7.14 11.39
CA ASP A 119 -10.03 -7.04 12.85
C ASP A 119 -9.13 -8.10 13.53
N THR A 120 -8.95 -7.97 14.84
CA THR A 120 -8.14 -8.90 15.65
C THR A 120 -8.80 -10.26 15.88
N LEU A 121 -10.12 -10.36 15.76
CA LEU A 121 -10.85 -11.62 15.90
C LEU A 121 -10.52 -12.56 14.73
N GLN A 122 -10.52 -12.05 13.49
CA GLN A 122 -10.14 -12.81 12.31
C GLN A 122 -8.70 -13.28 12.37
N LEU A 123 -7.79 -12.40 12.81
CA LEU A 123 -6.39 -12.75 13.05
C LEU A 123 -6.27 -13.91 14.07
N ASN A 124 -7.01 -13.84 15.17
CA ASN A 124 -6.97 -14.87 16.22
C ASN A 124 -7.59 -16.19 15.75
N LEU A 125 -8.69 -16.15 14.99
CA LEU A 125 -9.28 -17.34 14.37
C LEU A 125 -8.32 -17.98 13.37
N PHE A 126 -7.59 -17.17 12.60
CA PHE A 126 -6.56 -17.66 11.70
C PHE A 126 -5.38 -18.28 12.46
N ARG A 127 -4.87 -17.60 13.49
CA ARG A 127 -3.82 -18.14 14.38
C ARG A 127 -4.21 -19.49 14.98
N ALA A 128 -5.45 -19.63 15.46
CA ALA A 128 -5.93 -20.90 16.01
C ALA A 128 -5.90 -22.05 15.00
N ARG A 129 -6.14 -21.76 13.71
CA ARG A 129 -6.04 -22.76 12.62
C ARG A 129 -4.59 -23.14 12.29
N LEU A 130 -3.64 -22.24 12.54
CA LEU A 130 -2.22 -22.42 12.18
C LEU A 130 -1.41 -23.25 13.18
N VAL A 131 -1.89 -23.46 14.41
CA VAL A 131 -1.18 -24.21 15.48
C VAL A 131 -0.76 -25.62 15.06
N MET A 132 -1.22 -26.12 13.90
CA MET A 132 -0.94 -27.47 13.39
C MET A 132 0.07 -27.54 12.24
N GLN A 133 0.62 -26.43 11.71
CA GLN A 133 1.36 -26.45 10.42
C GLN A 133 2.44 -25.34 10.26
N ASP A 134 3.21 -25.41 9.16
CA ASP A 134 4.20 -24.40 8.75
C ASP A 134 3.52 -23.07 8.37
N ILE A 135 3.75 -22.04 9.18
CA ILE A 135 3.01 -20.77 9.17
C ILE A 135 3.30 -19.95 7.90
N GLY A 136 4.58 -19.87 7.49
CA GLY A 136 5.00 -18.99 6.39
C GLY A 136 4.43 -19.44 5.04
N SER A 137 4.45 -20.75 4.77
CA SER A 137 3.88 -21.29 3.53
C SER A 137 2.36 -21.11 3.44
N ILE A 138 1.64 -21.23 4.57
CA ILE A 138 0.19 -21.03 4.62
C ILE A 138 -0.19 -19.56 4.43
N LEU A 139 0.54 -18.64 5.06
CA LEU A 139 0.31 -17.21 4.90
C LEU A 139 0.45 -16.79 3.44
N ARG A 140 1.59 -17.15 2.81
CA ARG A 140 1.83 -16.81 1.40
C ARG A 140 0.77 -17.42 0.49
N LYS A 141 0.47 -18.71 0.68
CA LYS A 141 -0.59 -19.39 -0.09
C LYS A 141 -1.94 -18.69 0.07
N SER A 142 -2.32 -18.32 1.29
CA SER A 142 -3.61 -17.65 1.55
C SER A 142 -3.67 -16.26 0.90
N ALA A 143 -2.58 -15.49 1.00
CA ALA A 143 -2.49 -14.19 0.36
C ALA A 143 -2.57 -14.30 -1.17
N ASP A 144 -1.88 -15.28 -1.77
CA ASP A 144 -1.89 -15.54 -3.20
C ASP A 144 -3.25 -16.06 -3.69
N ASP A 145 -3.91 -16.94 -2.93
CA ASP A 145 -5.25 -17.45 -3.24
C ASP A 145 -6.28 -16.32 -3.25
N ILE A 146 -6.21 -15.38 -2.28
CA ILE A 146 -7.06 -14.19 -2.28
C ILE A 146 -6.70 -13.31 -3.47
N ALA A 147 -5.42 -12.99 -3.70
CA ALA A 147 -5.01 -12.16 -4.84
C ALA A 147 -5.51 -12.72 -6.18
N LYS A 148 -5.40 -14.04 -6.38
CA LYS A 148 -5.90 -14.74 -7.57
C LYS A 148 -7.42 -14.69 -7.67
N LYS A 149 -8.14 -14.89 -6.56
CA LYS A 149 -9.60 -14.72 -6.51
C LYS A 149 -9.97 -13.30 -6.96
N LEU A 150 -9.29 -12.28 -6.46
CA LEU A 150 -9.53 -10.88 -6.81
C LEU A 150 -9.25 -10.59 -8.30
N ASP A 151 -8.21 -11.20 -8.89
CA ASP A 151 -7.88 -11.02 -10.30
C ASP A 151 -8.87 -11.71 -11.25
N THR A 152 -9.54 -12.76 -10.79
CA THR A 152 -10.54 -13.48 -11.60
C THR A 152 -11.78 -12.62 -11.87
N PHE A 153 -12.03 -11.57 -11.06
CA PHE A 153 -13.13 -10.62 -11.25
C PHE A 153 -12.76 -9.39 -12.11
N LYS A 154 -11.58 -9.37 -12.75
CA LYS A 154 -11.21 -8.35 -13.75
C LYS A 154 -11.69 -8.69 -15.18
N GLN A 155 -12.23 -9.89 -15.42
CA GLN A 155 -12.83 -10.30 -16.70
C GLN A 155 -14.35 -10.05 -16.69
#